data_AF-A0A950RDQ4-F1
#
_entry.id   AF-A0A950RDQ4-F1
#
_cell.length_a   1.000
_cell.length_b   1.000
_cell.length_c   1.000
_cell.angle_alpha   90.00
_cell.angle_beta   90.00
_cell.angle_gamma   90.00
#
_symmetry.space_group_name_H-M   'P 1'
#
loop_
_entity.id
_entity.type
_entity.pdbx_description
1 polymer ?
#
loop_
_entity_poly.entity_id
_entity_poly.type
_entity_poly.pdbx_seq_one_letter_code
_entity_poly.pdbx_strand_id
1 'polypeptide(L)'
;MSKEGKLDKKANQLLEENYLCVYVDTEHIAGKQLAAEFEMKKGPGLIISNADGSLQAFRHEGTLSNSQLVQELRRLADPNLVVRETEFSTTHSQQVSYYSPEGSGSEVSANLDPAPEVTTSATVVFPATAVEEGRRPFLRWRRNYSAAMREARNRGRIVVVDIGTTGCMWCQKMEATTFQDQQIVGVVNQKAVPLKIDAQEEEAIARELKVQRYPTLILASPEGKILDFMEGYVDPDTFSDHLKRALAQTPQADEGVE
;
A
#
# COMPACT_ATOMS: atom_id res chain seq x y z
N MET A 1 -21.30 -13.06 4.13
CA MET A 1 -20.46 -12.71 5.30
C MET A 1 -21.11 -13.04 6.63
N SER A 2 -22.29 -12.51 6.96
CA SER A 2 -23.03 -12.98 8.13
C SER A 2 -23.73 -14.32 7.85
N LYS A 3 -23.74 -15.25 8.82
CA LYS A 3 -24.59 -16.46 8.81
C LYS A 3 -26.08 -16.13 8.68
N GLU A 4 -26.48 -14.92 9.10
CA GLU A 4 -27.84 -14.39 8.98
C GLU A 4 -28.10 -13.69 7.62
N GLY A 5 -27.13 -13.66 6.71
CA GLY A 5 -27.27 -13.10 5.36
C GLY A 5 -27.27 -11.57 5.27
N LYS A 6 -27.36 -10.84 6.39
CA LYS A 6 -27.20 -9.38 6.49
C LYS A 6 -26.41 -9.01 7.74
N LEU A 7 -25.61 -7.94 7.63
CA LEU A 7 -24.93 -7.35 8.77
C LEU A 7 -25.92 -6.58 9.63
N ASP A 8 -25.82 -6.74 10.95
CA ASP A 8 -26.67 -5.99 11.89
C ASP A 8 -26.18 -4.54 12.06
N LYS A 9 -27.02 -3.70 12.69
CA LYS A 9 -26.72 -2.27 12.86
C LYS A 9 -25.42 -2.03 13.64
N LYS A 10 -25.07 -2.91 14.59
CA LYS A 10 -23.87 -2.75 15.43
C LYS A 10 -22.62 -3.14 14.65
N ALA A 11 -22.68 -4.20 13.87
CA ALA A 11 -21.61 -4.59 12.95
C ALA A 11 -21.35 -3.46 11.95
N ASN A 12 -22.38 -2.96 11.27
CA ASN A 12 -22.21 -1.85 10.32
C ASN A 12 -21.62 -0.60 10.98
N GLN A 13 -22.11 -0.21 12.16
CA GLN A 13 -21.57 0.94 12.88
C GLN A 13 -20.07 0.78 13.20
N LEU A 14 -19.66 -0.39 13.70
CA LEU A 14 -18.25 -0.64 13.99
C LEU A 14 -17.41 -0.62 12.72
N LEU A 15 -17.89 -1.24 11.64
CA LEU A 15 -17.21 -1.28 10.35
C LEU A 15 -17.07 0.12 9.73
N GLU A 16 -18.05 1.02 9.92
CA GLU A 16 -18.03 2.39 9.39
C GLU A 16 -17.15 3.33 10.22
N GLU A 17 -17.30 3.29 11.55
CA GLU A 17 -16.61 4.20 12.47
C GLU A 17 -15.16 3.80 12.62
N ASN A 18 -14.96 2.50 12.80
CA ASN A 18 -13.70 1.97 13.20
C ASN A 18 -13.14 1.11 12.13
N TYR A 19 -13.64 1.03 10.88
CA TYR A 19 -12.92 0.34 9.81
C TYR A 19 -13.11 0.83 8.33
N LEU A 20 -12.27 0.35 7.40
CA LEU A 20 -12.25 0.58 5.95
C LEU A 20 -12.47 -0.75 5.28
N CYS A 21 -13.64 -0.94 4.69
CA CYS A 21 -14.05 -2.19 4.08
C CYS A 21 -13.63 -2.25 2.60
N VAL A 22 -12.73 -3.15 2.23
CA VAL A 22 -12.42 -3.50 0.84
C VAL A 22 -13.05 -4.84 0.51
N TYR A 23 -13.91 -4.86 -0.49
CA TYR A 23 -14.53 -6.09 -0.96
C TYR A 23 -13.69 -6.71 -2.07
N VAL A 24 -13.31 -7.98 -1.93
CA VAL A 24 -12.63 -8.75 -2.96
C VAL A 24 -13.63 -9.71 -3.58
N ASP A 25 -13.87 -9.54 -4.86
CA ASP A 25 -14.72 -10.41 -5.66
C ASP A 25 -13.91 -11.60 -6.20
N THR A 26 -14.13 -12.78 -5.64
CA THR A 26 -13.42 -14.00 -6.02
C THR A 26 -14.04 -14.73 -7.20
N GLU A 27 -15.01 -14.14 -7.89
CA GLU A 27 -15.53 -14.70 -9.16
C GLU A 27 -14.55 -14.43 -10.32
N HIS A 28 -13.78 -13.35 -10.22
CA HIS A 28 -12.80 -12.93 -11.22
C HIS A 28 -11.39 -13.45 -10.89
N ILE A 29 -10.57 -13.70 -11.93
CA ILE A 29 -9.20 -14.24 -11.79
C ILE A 29 -8.35 -13.38 -10.84
N ALA A 30 -8.40 -12.06 -10.98
CA ALA A 30 -7.65 -11.14 -10.13
C ALA A 30 -8.04 -11.25 -8.65
N GLY A 31 -9.34 -11.38 -8.35
CA GLY A 31 -9.78 -11.54 -6.97
C GLY A 31 -9.53 -12.94 -6.40
N LYS A 32 -9.53 -14.00 -7.23
CA LYS A 32 -9.07 -15.34 -6.81
C LYS A 32 -7.59 -15.33 -6.45
N GLN A 33 -6.77 -14.64 -7.24
CA GLN A 33 -5.34 -14.52 -7.00
C GLN A 33 -5.07 -13.73 -5.71
N LEU A 34 -5.76 -12.60 -5.52
CA LEU A 34 -5.68 -11.82 -4.29
C LEU A 34 -6.14 -12.65 -3.08
N ALA A 35 -7.27 -13.35 -3.17
CA ALA A 35 -7.73 -14.22 -2.08
C ALA A 35 -6.72 -15.34 -1.76
N ALA A 36 -6.06 -15.92 -2.76
CA ALA A 36 -5.04 -16.93 -2.56
C ALA A 36 -3.79 -16.40 -1.84
N GLU A 37 -3.37 -15.16 -2.10
CA GLU A 37 -2.29 -14.48 -1.36
C GLU A 37 -2.64 -14.31 0.13
N PHE A 38 -3.92 -14.11 0.39
CA PHE A 38 -4.48 -14.09 1.74
C PHE A 38 -4.73 -15.49 2.32
N GLU A 39 -4.28 -16.54 1.63
CA GLU A 39 -4.50 -17.95 1.96
C GLU A 39 -5.98 -18.31 2.15
N MET A 40 -6.89 -17.56 1.53
CA MET A 40 -8.32 -17.83 1.50
C MET A 40 -8.60 -18.84 0.39
N LYS A 41 -8.68 -20.12 0.76
CA LYS A 41 -8.71 -21.21 -0.23
C LYS A 41 -10.11 -21.64 -0.61
N LYS A 42 -11.11 -21.48 0.28
CA LYS A 42 -12.47 -21.99 0.04
C LYS A 42 -13.57 -21.10 0.66
N GLY A 43 -14.49 -20.66 -0.19
CA GLY A 43 -15.74 -20.02 0.22
C GLY A 43 -15.60 -18.56 0.68
N PRO A 44 -16.70 -17.93 1.13
CA PRO A 44 -16.65 -16.57 1.65
C PRO A 44 -15.83 -16.53 2.92
N GLY A 45 -15.16 -15.41 3.19
CA GLY A 45 -14.57 -15.22 4.50
C GLY A 45 -14.10 -13.80 4.76
N LEU A 46 -13.50 -13.62 5.93
CA LEU A 46 -13.21 -12.34 6.54
C LEU A 46 -11.77 -12.31 7.01
N ILE A 47 -11.09 -11.22 6.67
CA ILE A 47 -9.76 -10.92 7.17
C ILE A 47 -9.79 -9.55 7.81
N ILE A 48 -9.28 -9.48 9.03
CA ILE A 48 -9.09 -8.24 9.76
C ILE A 48 -7.60 -8.11 10.01
N SER A 49 -7.00 -7.04 9.47
CA SER A 49 -5.60 -6.71 9.74
C SER A 49 -5.48 -6.10 11.13
N ASN A 50 -4.28 -6.16 11.73
CA ASN A 50 -3.98 -5.38 12.91
C ASN A 50 -3.90 -3.88 12.58
N ALA A 51 -3.84 -3.04 13.61
CA ALA A 51 -3.92 -1.58 13.48
C ALA A 51 -2.80 -0.97 12.61
N ASP A 52 -1.62 -1.60 12.53
CA ASP A 52 -0.52 -1.14 11.67
C ASP A 52 -0.53 -1.74 10.26
N GLY A 53 -1.45 -2.68 9.98
CA GLY A 53 -1.60 -3.36 8.70
C GLY A 53 -0.49 -4.38 8.39
N SER A 54 0.43 -4.66 9.32
CA SER A 54 1.55 -5.59 9.11
C SER A 54 1.19 -7.06 9.29
N LEU A 55 0.05 -7.34 9.93
CA LEU A 55 -0.39 -8.70 10.26
C LEU A 55 -1.87 -8.90 9.97
N GLN A 56 -2.22 -10.11 9.51
CA GLN A 56 -3.60 -10.57 9.53
C GLN A 56 -3.94 -10.93 10.98
N ALA A 57 -4.57 -10.00 11.71
CA ALA A 57 -4.92 -10.18 13.12
C ALA A 57 -5.99 -11.26 13.32
N PHE A 58 -6.91 -11.37 12.37
CA PHE A 58 -7.97 -12.38 12.39
C PHE A 58 -8.27 -12.85 10.98
N ARG A 59 -8.41 -14.17 10.84
CA ARG A 59 -8.87 -14.80 9.60
C ARG A 59 -9.99 -15.80 9.90
N HIS A 60 -11.06 -15.72 9.13
CA HIS A 60 -12.18 -16.65 9.20
C HIS A 60 -12.61 -17.08 7.80
N GLU A 61 -12.55 -18.39 7.54
CA GLU A 61 -13.14 -19.00 6.35
C GLU A 61 -14.57 -19.49 6.68
N GLY A 62 -15.51 -19.21 5.79
CA GLY A 62 -16.92 -19.55 5.93
C GLY A 62 -17.78 -18.40 6.47
N THR A 63 -18.94 -18.75 7.01
CA THR A 63 -19.89 -17.76 7.54
C THR A 63 -19.60 -17.47 9.02
N LEU A 64 -19.66 -16.20 9.40
CA LEU A 64 -19.49 -15.75 10.78
C LEU A 64 -20.82 -15.21 11.29
N SER A 65 -21.22 -15.47 12.53
CA SER A 65 -22.44 -14.84 13.07
C SER A 65 -22.20 -13.34 13.34
N ASN A 66 -23.25 -12.51 13.30
CA ASN A 66 -23.09 -11.09 13.63
C ASN A 66 -22.55 -10.89 15.06
N SER A 67 -22.94 -11.73 16.02
CA SER A 67 -22.45 -11.64 17.40
C SER A 67 -20.94 -11.86 17.50
N GLN A 68 -20.40 -12.86 16.80
CA GLN A 68 -18.97 -13.15 16.77
C GLN A 68 -18.21 -12.06 16.00
N LEU A 69 -18.78 -11.59 14.87
CA LEU A 69 -18.21 -10.48 14.12
C LEU A 69 -18.07 -9.22 14.98
N VAL A 70 -19.13 -8.83 15.69
CA VAL A 70 -19.13 -7.66 16.58
C VAL A 70 -18.11 -7.83 17.72
N GLN A 71 -17.97 -9.04 18.26
CA GLN A 71 -16.98 -9.32 19.30
C GLN A 71 -15.55 -9.12 18.80
N GLU A 72 -15.22 -9.68 17.62
CA GLU A 72 -13.88 -9.54 17.04
C GLU A 72 -13.58 -8.10 16.61
N LEU A 73 -14.54 -7.41 15.99
CA LEU A 73 -14.38 -6.00 15.62
C LEU A 73 -14.19 -5.10 16.84
N ARG A 74 -14.88 -5.34 17.96
CA ARG A 74 -14.65 -4.53 19.16
C ARG A 74 -13.28 -4.77 19.77
N ARG A 75 -12.84 -6.02 19.78
CA ARG A 75 -11.56 -6.42 20.35
C ARG A 75 -10.41 -5.84 19.53
N LEU A 76 -10.46 -5.98 18.20
CA LEU A 76 -9.41 -5.51 17.29
C LEU A 76 -9.41 -4.00 17.07
N ALA A 77 -10.48 -3.29 17.46
CA ALA A 77 -10.52 -1.83 17.48
C ALA A 77 -9.88 -1.23 18.74
N ASP A 78 -9.52 -2.03 19.76
CA ASP A 78 -8.82 -1.53 20.95
C ASP A 78 -7.37 -1.15 20.61
N PRO A 79 -6.99 0.15 20.71
CA PRO A 79 -5.65 0.61 20.37
C PRO A 79 -4.56 0.07 21.30
N ASN A 80 -4.91 -0.48 22.46
CA ASN A 80 -3.96 -1.06 23.41
C ASN A 80 -3.73 -2.56 23.18
N LEU A 81 -4.46 -3.18 22.24
CA LEU A 81 -4.31 -4.60 21.94
C LEU A 81 -3.09 -4.84 21.04
N VAL A 82 -2.07 -5.49 21.60
CA VAL A 82 -0.89 -5.93 20.83
C VAL A 82 -1.15 -7.32 20.27
N VAL A 83 -1.59 -7.39 19.02
CA VAL A 83 -1.75 -8.67 18.30
C VAL A 83 -0.39 -9.09 17.74
N ARG A 84 0.12 -10.25 18.17
CA ARG A 84 1.44 -10.78 17.78
C ARG A 84 1.39 -11.99 16.86
N GLU A 85 0.22 -12.62 16.73
CA GLU A 85 0.02 -13.83 15.94
C GLU A 85 -1.36 -13.78 15.26
N THR A 86 -1.50 -14.46 14.12
CA THR A 86 -2.78 -14.58 13.42
C THR A 86 -3.70 -15.52 14.17
N GLU A 87 -4.88 -15.03 14.57
CA GLU A 87 -5.88 -15.85 15.26
C GLU A 87 -6.85 -16.50 14.25
N PHE A 88 -7.08 -17.80 14.40
CA PHE A 88 -7.97 -18.61 13.55
C PHE A 88 -9.18 -19.11 14.36
N SER A 89 -10.40 -18.95 13.83
CA SER A 89 -11.63 -19.37 14.53
C SER A 89 -12.06 -20.83 14.26
N THR A 90 -11.28 -21.63 13.53
CA THR A 90 -11.57 -23.06 13.33
C THR A 90 -10.39 -23.94 13.75
N THR A 91 -10.72 -24.99 14.51
CA THR A 91 -9.84 -25.98 15.13
C THR A 91 -8.59 -26.33 14.30
N HIS A 92 -7.42 -26.10 14.91
CA HIS A 92 -6.08 -26.57 14.53
C HIS A 92 -5.51 -26.08 13.18
N SER A 93 -4.70 -25.02 13.22
CA SER A 93 -3.25 -25.07 12.98
C SER A 93 -2.64 -23.70 13.25
N GLN A 94 -1.60 -23.64 14.10
CA GLN A 94 -0.81 -22.43 14.33
C GLN A 94 0.07 -22.20 13.10
N GLN A 95 -0.22 -21.15 12.33
CA GLN A 95 0.72 -20.62 11.34
C GLN A 95 0.62 -19.09 11.30
N VAL A 96 1.74 -18.42 11.56
CA VAL A 96 1.84 -16.96 11.50
C VAL A 96 1.92 -16.56 10.02
N SER A 97 0.93 -15.85 9.51
CA SER A 97 0.87 -15.39 8.11
C SER A 97 1.15 -13.88 8.07
N TYR A 98 2.40 -13.53 7.75
CA TYR A 98 2.81 -12.16 7.46
C TYR A 98 2.46 -11.81 6.00
N TYR A 99 2.16 -10.55 5.72
CA TYR A 99 2.07 -10.06 4.34
C TYR A 99 3.43 -10.21 3.64
N SER A 100 3.56 -11.19 2.75
CA SER A 100 4.69 -11.25 1.81
C SER A 100 4.49 -10.17 0.74
N PRO A 101 5.47 -9.27 0.48
CA PRO A 101 5.29 -8.21 -0.49
C PRO A 101 5.39 -8.64 -1.96
N GLU A 102 5.64 -9.93 -2.27
CA GLU A 102 5.87 -10.35 -3.66
C GLU A 102 5.32 -11.76 -3.91
N GLY A 103 4.44 -11.86 -4.92
CA GLY A 103 3.84 -13.10 -5.38
C GLY A 103 4.86 -14.00 -6.06
N SER A 104 4.90 -15.27 -5.66
CA SER A 104 5.60 -16.33 -6.38
C SER A 104 4.62 -17.47 -6.66
N GLY A 105 4.24 -17.61 -7.93
CA GLY A 105 3.41 -18.70 -8.42
C GLY A 105 4.13 -20.05 -8.36
N SER A 106 3.35 -21.10 -8.19
CA SER A 106 3.70 -22.44 -8.68
C SER A 106 2.44 -23.18 -9.08
N GLU A 107 2.42 -23.57 -10.35
CA GLU A 107 1.38 -24.36 -11.00
C GLU A 107 1.32 -25.77 -10.43
N VAL A 108 0.11 -26.31 -10.20
CA VAL A 108 -0.17 -27.73 -10.43
C VAL A 108 -1.65 -27.98 -10.71
N SER A 109 -1.86 -28.80 -11.73
CA SER A 109 -3.10 -29.20 -12.39
C SER A 109 -3.89 -30.25 -11.60
N ALA A 110 -5.23 -30.19 -11.61
CA ALA A 110 -6.13 -31.33 -11.88
C ALA A 110 -7.63 -30.93 -11.82
N ASN A 111 -8.36 -31.40 -12.83
CA ASN A 111 -9.80 -31.27 -13.08
C ASN A 111 -10.71 -31.75 -11.93
N LEU A 112 -11.92 -31.17 -11.80
CA LEU A 112 -13.22 -31.89 -11.87
C LEU A 112 -14.43 -30.90 -11.85
N ASP A 113 -15.52 -31.36 -12.47
CA ASP A 113 -16.78 -30.75 -12.95
C ASP A 113 -17.64 -29.82 -12.02
N PRO A 114 -18.68 -29.12 -12.56
CA PRO A 114 -19.18 -27.83 -12.05
C PRO A 114 -20.51 -27.85 -11.26
N ALA A 115 -20.79 -26.68 -10.64
CA ALA A 115 -22.07 -26.09 -10.17
C ALA A 115 -22.37 -26.11 -8.64
N PRO A 116 -23.18 -25.18 -8.08
CA PRO A 116 -23.79 -23.96 -8.64
C PRO A 116 -23.39 -22.64 -7.93
N GLU A 117 -23.79 -21.54 -8.57
CA GLU A 117 -23.59 -20.12 -8.27
C GLU A 117 -23.92 -19.72 -6.82
N VAL A 118 -22.92 -19.23 -6.06
CA VAL A 118 -23.15 -18.35 -4.92
C VAL A 118 -22.06 -17.28 -4.91
N THR A 119 -22.49 -16.04 -5.13
CA THR A 119 -21.65 -14.84 -5.20
C THR A 119 -20.76 -14.70 -3.97
N THR A 120 -19.45 -14.86 -4.18
CA THR A 120 -18.45 -14.96 -3.12
C THR A 120 -17.73 -13.62 -2.99
N SER A 121 -18.14 -12.82 -1.99
CA SER A 121 -17.46 -11.58 -1.61
C SER A 121 -16.63 -11.84 -0.34
N ALA A 122 -15.34 -11.52 -0.39
CA ALA A 122 -14.52 -11.32 0.81
C ALA A 122 -14.56 -9.84 1.17
N THR A 123 -14.45 -9.51 2.46
CA THR A 123 -14.34 -8.12 2.91
C THR A 123 -13.17 -8.01 3.86
N VAL A 124 -12.23 -7.14 3.52
CA VAL A 124 -11.08 -6.74 4.33
C VAL A 124 -11.48 -5.47 5.04
N VAL A 125 -11.29 -5.37 6.34
CA VAL A 125 -11.83 -4.26 7.12
C VAL A 125 -10.69 -3.62 7.95
N PHE A 126 -10.29 -2.36 7.69
CA PHE A 126 -9.12 -1.70 8.35
C PHE A 126 -9.48 -0.57 9.30
N PRO A 127 -8.99 -0.47 10.54
CA PRO A 127 -9.64 0.43 11.46
C PRO A 127 -9.66 1.94 11.11
N ALA A 128 -10.85 2.59 11.06
CA ALA A 128 -11.08 3.98 10.63
C ALA A 128 -10.89 5.05 11.72
N THR A 129 -10.63 4.66 12.96
CA THR A 129 -10.38 5.57 14.11
C THR A 129 -8.94 5.57 14.59
N ALA A 130 -7.99 5.06 13.80
CA ALA A 130 -6.56 5.27 14.00
C ALA A 130 -5.98 6.19 12.91
N VAL A 131 -6.58 7.36 12.75
CA VAL A 131 -6.03 8.47 11.97
C VAL A 131 -6.18 9.67 12.91
N GLU A 132 -5.20 10.00 13.75
CA GLU A 132 -4.05 10.81 13.34
C GLU A 132 -2.78 10.69 14.22
N GLU A 133 -2.74 9.89 15.28
CA GLU A 133 -1.53 9.82 16.15
C GLU A 133 -0.88 8.44 16.09
N GLY A 134 -0.01 8.22 15.10
CA GLY A 134 0.86 7.04 15.08
C GLY A 134 1.28 6.54 13.71
N ARG A 135 0.55 6.92 12.63
CA ARG A 135 1.01 6.60 11.28
C ARG A 135 2.12 7.57 10.93
N ARG A 136 3.38 7.09 11.00
CA ARG A 136 4.52 7.84 10.45
C ARG A 136 4.12 8.28 9.04
N PRO A 137 4.17 9.59 8.74
CA PRO A 137 3.87 10.03 7.39
C PRO A 137 4.75 9.25 6.42
N PHE A 138 4.19 8.93 5.26
CA PHE A 138 4.87 8.22 4.19
C PHE A 138 4.79 9.04 2.90
N LEU A 139 5.67 8.74 1.96
CA LEU A 139 5.65 9.39 0.66
C LEU A 139 4.44 8.97 -0.15
N ARG A 140 3.65 9.95 -0.58
CA ARG A 140 2.46 9.73 -1.40
C ARG A 140 2.84 9.59 -2.87
N TRP A 141 3.42 8.46 -3.25
CA TRP A 141 3.89 8.21 -4.62
C TRP A 141 2.77 8.33 -5.66
N ARG A 142 3.07 9.01 -6.77
CA ARG A 142 2.31 8.94 -8.02
C ARG A 142 2.89 7.82 -8.89
N ARG A 143 2.06 7.24 -9.75
CA ARG A 143 2.47 6.24 -10.76
C ARG A 143 2.32 6.72 -12.20
N ASN A 144 1.52 7.78 -12.41
CA ASN A 144 1.30 8.33 -13.74
C ASN A 144 2.17 9.57 -13.95
N TYR A 145 3.13 9.47 -14.87
CA TYR A 145 4.08 10.54 -15.20
C TYR A 145 3.38 11.84 -15.58
N SER A 146 2.45 11.79 -16.55
CA SER A 146 1.74 12.96 -17.07
C SER A 146 0.92 13.68 -16.00
N ALA A 147 0.27 12.93 -15.11
CA ALA A 147 -0.49 13.50 -13.99
C ALA A 147 0.43 14.13 -12.94
N ALA A 148 1.55 13.48 -12.60
CA ALA A 148 2.51 14.00 -11.63
C ALA A 148 3.18 15.29 -12.12
N MET A 149 3.60 15.34 -13.40
CA MET A 149 4.17 16.55 -13.99
C MET A 149 3.16 17.70 -14.05
N ARG A 150 1.89 17.42 -14.33
CA ARG A 150 0.83 18.43 -14.28
C ARG A 150 0.59 18.94 -12.86
N GLU A 151 0.56 18.04 -11.86
CA GLU A 151 0.46 18.42 -10.44
C GLU A 151 1.64 19.30 -10.02
N ALA A 152 2.86 18.94 -10.43
CA ALA A 152 4.08 19.68 -10.15
C ALA A 152 4.04 21.10 -10.72
N ARG A 153 3.64 21.25 -11.99
CA ARG A 153 3.44 22.57 -12.64
C ARG A 153 2.39 23.40 -11.93
N ASN A 154 1.23 22.81 -11.66
CA ASN A 154 0.13 23.53 -11.01
C ASN A 154 0.48 24.02 -9.61
N ARG A 155 1.35 23.31 -8.90
CA ARG A 155 1.76 23.64 -7.53
C ARG A 155 3.10 24.38 -7.44
N GLY A 156 3.80 24.58 -8.56
CA GLY A 156 5.17 25.13 -8.56
C GLY A 156 6.15 24.29 -7.74
N ARG A 157 5.99 22.96 -7.74
CA ARG A 157 6.79 22.03 -6.92
C ARG A 157 7.72 21.18 -7.78
N ILE A 158 8.91 20.89 -7.25
CA ILE A 158 9.82 19.92 -7.89
C ILE A 158 9.21 18.52 -7.90
N VAL A 159 9.70 17.66 -8.77
CA VAL A 159 9.33 16.24 -8.85
C VAL A 159 10.51 15.41 -8.36
N VAL A 160 10.23 14.50 -7.43
CA VAL A 160 11.17 13.47 -6.99
C VAL A 160 10.78 12.19 -7.73
N VAL A 161 11.59 11.77 -8.70
CA VAL A 161 11.32 10.58 -9.51
C VAL A 161 12.21 9.43 -9.04
N ASP A 162 11.60 8.38 -8.51
CA ASP A 162 12.24 7.10 -8.21
C ASP A 162 11.99 6.13 -9.37
N ILE A 163 13.07 5.69 -10.02
CA ILE A 163 13.03 4.74 -11.13
C ILE A 163 13.67 3.44 -10.67
N GLY A 164 12.90 2.36 -10.69
CA GLY A 164 13.34 1.03 -10.30
C GLY A 164 12.77 -0.06 -11.21
N THR A 165 13.03 -1.31 -10.84
CA THR A 165 12.45 -2.50 -11.48
C THR A 165 11.88 -3.42 -10.41
N THR A 166 10.98 -4.32 -10.82
CA THR A 166 10.52 -5.39 -9.93
C THR A 166 11.69 -6.30 -9.53
N GLY A 167 11.76 -6.72 -8.27
CA GLY A 167 12.85 -7.57 -7.73
C GLY A 167 14.19 -6.86 -7.48
N CYS A 168 14.24 -5.54 -7.54
CA CYS A 168 15.45 -4.76 -7.25
C CYS A 168 15.71 -4.64 -5.74
N MET A 169 16.67 -5.40 -5.21
CA MET A 169 17.04 -5.39 -3.78
C MET A 169 17.45 -3.99 -3.27
N TRP A 170 18.20 -3.22 -4.06
CA TRP A 170 18.64 -1.88 -3.66
C TRP A 170 17.50 -0.86 -3.68
N CYS A 171 16.49 -1.06 -4.53
CA CYS A 171 15.27 -0.26 -4.57
C CYS A 171 14.45 -0.51 -3.29
N GLN A 172 14.22 -1.78 -2.94
CA GLN A 172 13.57 -2.16 -1.69
C GLN A 172 14.31 -1.61 -0.46
N LYS A 173 15.64 -1.65 -0.46
CA LYS A 173 16.46 -1.07 0.62
C LYS A 173 16.25 0.44 0.73
N MET A 174 16.20 1.17 -0.40
CA MET A 174 15.97 2.63 -0.41
C MET A 174 14.56 2.97 0.10
N GLU A 175 13.56 2.17 -0.25
CA GLU A 175 12.19 2.31 0.25
C GLU A 175 12.06 2.06 1.75
N ALA A 176 12.80 1.10 2.29
CA ALA A 176 12.78 0.74 3.71
C ALA A 176 13.65 1.67 4.59
N THR A 177 14.53 2.47 3.99
CA THR A 177 15.46 3.35 4.73
C THR A 177 15.23 4.82 4.37
N THR A 178 15.75 5.28 3.25
CA THR A 178 15.73 6.66 2.77
C THR A 178 14.32 7.24 2.70
N PHE A 179 13.36 6.48 2.17
CA PHE A 179 11.98 6.96 2.04
C PHE A 179 11.12 6.82 3.30
N GLN A 180 11.66 6.21 4.37
CA GLN A 180 11.04 6.18 5.71
C GLN A 180 11.56 7.29 6.63
N ASP A 181 12.64 7.98 6.23
CA ASP A 181 13.18 9.07 7.02
C ASP A 181 12.16 10.21 7.16
N GLN A 182 11.90 10.62 8.40
CA GLN A 182 10.81 11.55 8.71
C GLN A 182 11.10 12.96 8.21
N GLN A 183 12.36 13.37 8.13
CA GLN A 183 12.74 14.67 7.60
C GLN A 183 12.52 14.69 6.08
N ILE A 184 12.96 13.63 5.39
CA ILE A 184 12.73 13.49 3.94
C ILE A 184 11.24 13.46 3.63
N VAL A 185 10.46 12.63 4.32
CA VAL A 185 9.01 12.56 4.11
C VAL A 185 8.35 13.92 4.30
N GLY A 186 8.69 14.63 5.37
CA GLY A 186 8.14 15.95 5.66
C GLY A 186 8.42 16.94 4.53
N VAL A 187 9.68 17.03 4.09
CA VAL A 187 10.07 17.96 3.03
C VAL A 187 9.43 17.59 1.69
N VAL A 188 9.47 16.31 1.31
CA VAL A 188 8.94 15.87 0.01
C VAL A 188 7.43 16.05 -0.05
N ASN A 189 6.66 15.68 0.97
CA ASN A 189 5.20 15.86 0.96
C ASN A 189 4.79 17.35 0.92
N GLN A 190 5.59 18.23 1.52
CA GLN A 190 5.30 19.67 1.53
C GLN A 190 5.74 20.38 0.24
N LYS A 191 6.92 20.05 -0.29
CA LYS A 191 7.60 20.86 -1.32
C LYS A 191 7.83 20.16 -2.66
N ALA A 192 7.50 18.87 -2.76
CA ALA A 192 7.71 18.09 -3.96
C ALA A 192 6.48 17.23 -4.33
N VAL A 193 6.53 16.67 -5.53
CA VAL A 193 5.62 15.61 -5.98
C VAL A 193 6.45 14.33 -6.14
N PRO A 194 6.30 13.33 -5.25
CA PRO A 194 6.98 12.05 -5.40
C PRO A 194 6.31 11.21 -6.50
N LEU A 195 7.10 10.75 -7.46
CA LEU A 195 6.71 9.93 -8.61
C LEU A 195 7.55 8.67 -8.65
N LYS A 196 6.91 7.51 -8.76
CA LYS A 196 7.58 6.22 -8.90
C LYS A 196 7.30 5.65 -10.27
N ILE A 197 8.35 5.25 -10.96
CA ILE A 197 8.31 4.67 -12.31
C ILE A 197 8.93 3.27 -12.25
N ASP A 198 8.20 2.28 -12.74
CA ASP A 198 8.76 0.96 -13.03
C ASP A 198 9.35 0.99 -14.44
N ALA A 199 10.65 0.78 -14.57
CA ALA A 199 11.35 0.82 -15.84
C ALA A 199 10.99 -0.34 -16.79
N GLN A 200 10.36 -1.42 -16.29
CA GLN A 200 9.85 -2.53 -17.10
C GLN A 200 8.47 -2.19 -17.69
N GLU A 201 7.66 -1.40 -16.98
CA GLU A 201 6.36 -0.93 -17.47
C GLU A 201 6.51 0.30 -18.39
N GLU A 202 7.46 1.18 -18.08
CA GLU A 202 7.67 2.48 -18.73
C GLU A 202 9.06 2.57 -19.38
N GLU A 203 9.41 1.58 -20.20
CA GLU A 203 10.74 1.48 -20.84
C GLU A 203 11.16 2.73 -21.63
N ALA A 204 10.19 3.41 -22.26
CA ALA A 204 10.44 4.63 -23.03
C ALA A 204 10.99 5.76 -22.15
N ILE A 205 10.47 5.91 -20.93
CA ILE A 205 10.91 6.94 -19.98
C ILE A 205 12.31 6.61 -19.48
N ALA A 206 12.57 5.36 -19.10
CA ALA A 206 13.89 4.94 -18.62
C ALA A 206 14.97 5.11 -19.70
N ARG A 207 14.64 4.81 -20.96
CA ARG A 207 15.55 5.00 -22.10
C ARG A 207 15.84 6.47 -22.39
N GLU A 208 14.81 7.32 -22.39
CA GLU A 208 14.97 8.76 -22.63
C GLU A 208 15.84 9.41 -21.56
N LEU A 209 15.64 9.03 -20.30
CA LEU A 209 16.42 9.49 -19.15
C LEU A 209 17.80 8.81 -19.04
N LYS A 210 18.12 7.91 -19.98
CA LYS A 210 19.40 7.17 -20.07
C LYS A 210 19.77 6.49 -18.75
N VAL A 211 18.78 5.92 -18.06
CA VAL A 211 18.98 5.21 -16.79
C VAL A 211 19.82 3.96 -17.05
N GLN A 212 20.95 3.82 -16.35
CA GLN A 212 21.84 2.66 -16.51
C GLN A 212 21.82 1.74 -15.29
N ARG A 213 21.49 2.27 -14.12
CA ARG A 213 21.51 1.54 -12.84
C ARG A 213 20.24 1.80 -12.04
N TYR A 214 19.86 0.83 -11.22
CA TYR A 214 18.69 0.92 -10.35
C TYR A 214 19.10 0.81 -8.87
N PRO A 215 18.40 1.50 -7.96
CA PRO A 215 17.43 2.56 -8.28
C PRO A 215 18.11 3.78 -8.92
N THR A 216 17.37 4.58 -9.67
CA THR A 216 17.81 5.92 -10.10
C THR A 216 16.86 6.96 -9.57
N LEU A 217 17.39 7.96 -8.88
CA LEU A 217 16.64 9.04 -8.27
C LEU A 217 16.92 10.34 -9.01
N ILE A 218 15.86 10.98 -9.50
CA ILE A 218 15.95 12.21 -10.28
C ILE A 218 15.16 13.30 -9.57
N LEU A 219 15.77 14.47 -9.43
CA LEU A 219 15.10 15.68 -9.00
C LEU A 219 14.86 16.55 -10.23
N ALA A 220 13.61 16.85 -10.53
CA ALA A 220 13.23 17.63 -11.70
C ALA A 220 12.44 18.88 -11.30
N SER A 221 12.61 19.97 -12.05
CA SER A 221 11.80 21.17 -11.91
C SER A 221 10.35 20.91 -12.36
N PRO A 222 9.38 21.77 -12.01
CA PRO A 222 8.00 21.66 -12.49
C PRO A 222 7.91 21.58 -14.04
N GLU A 223 8.83 22.24 -14.73
CA GLU A 223 8.89 22.26 -16.20
C GLU A 223 9.40 20.93 -16.79
N GLY A 224 10.05 20.10 -15.96
CA GLY A 224 10.69 18.84 -16.35
C GLY A 224 12.20 18.96 -16.58
N LYS A 225 12.84 20.05 -16.16
CA LYS A 225 14.30 20.17 -16.22
C LYS A 225 14.94 19.33 -15.11
N ILE A 226 15.89 18.47 -15.45
CA ILE A 226 16.66 17.72 -14.45
C ILE A 226 17.53 18.68 -13.65
N LEU A 227 17.32 18.72 -12.34
CA LEU A 227 18.07 19.49 -11.35
C LEU A 227 19.16 18.63 -10.71
N ASP A 228 18.89 17.33 -10.54
CA ASP A 228 19.83 16.37 -9.96
C ASP A 228 19.54 14.95 -10.44
N PHE A 229 20.57 14.10 -10.47
CA PHE A 229 20.51 12.73 -10.98
C PHE A 229 21.46 11.84 -10.19
N MET A 230 20.90 10.84 -9.52
CA MET A 230 21.65 9.93 -8.64
C MET A 230 21.37 8.48 -9.05
N GLU A 231 22.43 7.71 -9.25
CA GLU A 231 22.33 6.29 -9.58
C GLU A 231 22.73 5.41 -8.39
N GLY A 232 21.97 4.34 -8.19
CA GLY A 232 22.16 3.39 -7.09
C GLY A 232 21.46 3.84 -5.80
N TYR A 233 21.69 3.06 -4.75
CA TYR A 233 21.17 3.36 -3.42
C TYR A 233 21.72 4.70 -2.92
N VAL A 234 20.82 5.58 -2.50
CA VAL A 234 21.15 6.86 -1.85
C VAL A 234 20.66 6.81 -0.41
N ASP A 235 21.54 7.05 0.56
CA ASP A 235 21.18 7.10 1.98
C ASP A 235 20.40 8.39 2.35
N PRO A 236 19.75 8.45 3.53
CA PRO A 236 18.96 9.60 3.96
C PRO A 236 19.70 10.95 3.95
N ASP A 237 20.92 11.00 4.46
CA ASP A 237 21.67 12.24 4.62
C ASP A 237 22.06 12.79 3.25
N THR A 238 22.60 11.92 2.41
CA THR A 238 22.93 12.25 1.01
C THR A 238 21.69 12.75 0.28
N PHE A 239 20.55 12.03 0.36
CA PHE A 239 19.35 12.44 -0.35
C PHE A 239 18.82 13.81 0.14
N SER A 240 18.85 14.05 1.46
CA SER A 240 18.47 15.34 2.04
C SER A 240 19.29 16.50 1.48
N ASP A 241 20.60 16.32 1.26
CA ASP A 241 21.45 17.36 0.69
C ASP A 241 21.16 17.64 -0.78
N HIS A 242 20.94 16.60 -1.59
CA HIS A 242 20.48 16.76 -2.97
C HIS A 242 19.11 17.47 -3.02
N LEU A 243 18.19 17.12 -2.12
CA LEU A 243 16.86 17.74 -2.03
C LEU A 243 16.94 19.23 -1.70
N LYS A 244 17.77 19.62 -0.73
CA LYS A 244 18.00 21.05 -0.38
C LYS A 244 18.56 21.83 -1.57
N ARG A 245 19.54 21.28 -2.29
CA ARG A 245 20.11 21.93 -3.48
C ARG A 245 19.10 22.09 -4.61
N ALA A 246 18.27 21.08 -4.87
CA ALA A 246 17.24 21.16 -5.91
C ALA A 246 16.15 22.18 -5.56
N LEU A 247 15.73 22.22 -4.30
CA LEU A 247 14.76 23.20 -3.81
C LEU A 247 15.28 24.65 -3.91
N ALA A 248 16.58 24.87 -3.63
CA ALA A 248 17.18 26.19 -3.78
C ALA A 248 17.28 26.67 -5.24
N GLN A 249 17.29 25.74 -6.21
CA GLN A 249 17.34 26.04 -7.64
C GLN A 249 15.97 26.28 -8.27
N THR A 250 14.89 25.97 -7.56
CA THR A 250 13.51 26.12 -8.06
C THR A 250 12.88 27.34 -7.41
N PRO A 251 12.59 28.42 -8.15
CA PRO A 251 11.84 29.55 -7.63
C PRO A 251 10.49 29.05 -7.12
N GLN A 252 10.23 29.16 -5.83
CA GLN A 252 8.90 28.86 -5.31
C GLN A 252 7.93 29.89 -5.89
N ALA A 253 6.82 29.44 -6.46
CA ALA A 253 5.71 30.32 -6.75
C ALA A 253 5.18 30.82 -5.40
N ASP A 254 5.57 32.04 -5.04
CA ASP A 254 5.17 32.73 -3.82
C ASP A 254 3.64 32.71 -3.73
N GLU A 255 3.10 32.18 -2.63
CA GLU A 255 1.68 32.32 -2.32
C GLU A 255 1.41 33.82 -2.13
N GLY A 256 0.52 34.37 -2.96
CA GLY A 256 0.26 35.79 -3.05
C GLY A 256 0.06 36.46 -1.69
N VAL A 257 0.89 37.47 -1.45
CA VAL A 257 0.57 38.57 -0.55
C VAL A 257 -0.51 39.41 -1.23
N GLU A 258 -1.72 39.38 -0.69
CA GLU A 258 -2.69 40.49 -0.79
C GLU A 258 -3.27 40.80 0.59
#